data_AF-A0A9C9KQT1-F1
#
_entry.id   AF-A0A9C9KQT1-F1
#
_cell.length_a   1.000
_cell.length_b   1.000
_cell.length_c   1.000
_cell.angle_alpha   90.00
_cell.angle_beta   90.00
_cell.angle_gamma   90.00
#
_symmetry.space_group_name_H-M   'P 1'
#
loop_
_entity.id
_entity.type
_entity.pdbx_description
1 polymer ?
#
loop_
_entity_poly.entity_id
_entity_poly.type
_entity_poly.pdbx_seq_one_letter_code
_entity_poly.pdbx_strand_id
1 'polypeptide(L)'
;MPEELVALIATIVHSENYVALEDVFPKDITPPVFLSKEEAEALITLAVIEKKKAWLKYPYYDDEHPSYNEVHEEKFDDVKMGIYEKAIYYVESAFKKGEFDHLL
;
A
#
# COMPACT_ATOMS: atom_id res chain seq x y z
N MET A 1 5.12 11.91 -4.82
CA MET A 1 4.15 11.20 -3.96
C MET A 1 3.53 12.22 -2.99
N PRO A 2 2.22 12.17 -2.70
CA PRO A 2 1.57 13.05 -1.74
C PRO A 2 2.17 12.84 -0.35
N GLU A 3 2.39 13.92 0.40
CA GLU A 3 2.99 13.87 1.75
C GLU A 3 2.17 12.99 2.71
N GLU A 4 0.84 13.01 2.56
CA GLU A 4 -0.09 12.19 3.35
C GLU A 4 0.12 10.68 3.15
N LEU A 5 0.43 10.24 1.93
CA LEU A 5 0.67 8.83 1.63
C LEU A 5 2.01 8.38 2.22
N VAL A 6 3.04 9.23 2.11
CA VAL A 6 4.36 8.96 2.71
C VAL A 6 4.24 8.84 4.23
N ALA A 7 3.50 9.74 4.88
CA ALA A 7 3.27 9.71 6.32
C ALA A 7 2.48 8.45 6.77
N LEU A 8 1.46 8.06 6.01
CA LEU A 8 0.68 6.84 6.27
C LEU A 8 1.56 5.59 6.17
N ILE A 9 2.38 5.47 5.13
CA ILE A 9 3.28 4.33 4.93
C ILE A 9 4.34 4.26 6.02
N ALA A 10 4.98 5.39 6.36
CA ALA A 10 5.98 5.44 7.43
C ALA A 10 5.38 5.00 8.78
N THR A 11 4.13 5.38 9.06
CA THR A 11 3.42 4.94 10.26
C THR A 11 3.26 3.41 10.29
N ILE A 12 2.84 2.82 9.17
CA ILE A 12 2.63 1.37 9.03
C ILE A 12 3.95 0.60 9.17
N VAL A 13 5.01 1.07 8.51
CA VAL A 13 6.35 0.45 8.57
C VAL A 13 6.84 0.34 10.00
N HIS A 14 6.70 1.40 10.79
CA HIS A 14 7.15 1.40 12.17
C HIS A 14 6.18 0.74 13.16
N SER A 15 4.87 0.76 12.91
CA SER A 15 3.90 0.11 13.80
C SER A 15 3.94 -1.42 13.67
N GLU A 16 4.21 -1.92 12.47
CA GLU A 16 4.23 -3.35 12.15
C GLU A 16 5.64 -3.96 12.14
N ASN A 17 6.69 -3.17 12.47
CA ASN A 17 8.10 -3.58 12.45
C ASN A 17 8.55 -4.21 11.12
N TYR A 18 8.21 -3.57 10.00
CA TYR A 18 8.69 -3.99 8.68
C TYR A 18 10.16 -3.58 8.47
N VAL A 19 11.09 -4.34 9.06
CA VAL A 19 12.55 -4.04 9.07
C VAL A 19 13.13 -3.75 7.68
N ALA A 20 12.67 -4.46 6.65
CA ALA A 20 13.14 -4.27 5.27
C ALA A 20 12.80 -2.89 4.66
N LEU A 21 11.89 -2.14 5.30
CA LEU A 21 11.38 -0.86 4.82
C LEU A 21 11.81 0.32 5.73
N GLU A 22 12.49 0.06 6.86
CA GLU A 22 12.86 1.10 7.83
C GLU A 22 13.86 2.11 7.27
N ASP A 23 14.80 1.65 6.43
CA ASP A 23 15.79 2.51 5.78
C ASP A 23 15.14 3.44 4.72
N VAL A 24 14.00 3.02 4.16
CA VAL A 24 13.26 3.72 3.10
C VAL A 24 12.28 4.73 3.67
N PHE A 25 11.68 4.42 4.83
CA PHE A 25 10.75 5.29 5.54
C PHE A 25 11.32 5.65 6.92
N PRO A 26 12.34 6.52 7.00
CA PRO A 26 12.89 6.96 8.27
C PRO A 26 11.88 7.83 9.05
N LYS A 27 11.92 7.74 10.39
CA LYS A 27 11.03 8.50 11.29
C LYS A 27 11.14 10.01 11.17
N ASP A 28 12.29 10.50 10.73
CA ASP A 28 12.59 11.92 10.60
C ASP A 28 12.87 12.24 9.11
N ILE A 29 12.12 13.21 8.58
CA ILE A 29 12.42 14.13 7.45
C ILE A 29 11.55 14.02 6.18
N THR A 30 11.09 15.22 5.79
CA THR A 30 10.63 15.79 4.50
C THR A 30 10.92 14.95 3.25
N PRO A 31 9.93 14.73 2.36
CA PRO A 31 10.03 13.69 1.34
C PRO A 31 10.96 14.06 0.18
N PRO A 32 12.05 13.32 -0.06
CA PRO A 32 12.66 13.24 -1.38
C PRO A 32 11.94 12.14 -2.16
N VAL A 33 11.33 12.50 -3.29
CA VAL A 33 10.80 11.52 -4.25
C VAL A 33 11.98 10.97 -5.05
N PHE A 34 12.59 9.90 -4.56
CA PHE A 34 13.33 8.97 -5.41
C PHE A 34 13.01 7.57 -4.91
N LEU A 35 12.20 6.84 -5.67
CA LEU A 35 12.09 5.40 -5.54
C LEU A 35 13.16 4.84 -6.48
N SER A 36 14.20 4.23 -5.94
CA SER A 36 14.98 3.21 -6.63
C SER A 36 14.07 2.04 -6.99
N LYS A 37 14.57 1.14 -7.84
CA LYS A 37 13.77 -0.02 -8.26
C LYS A 37 13.43 -0.89 -7.06
N GLU A 38 14.41 -1.11 -6.18
CA GLU A 38 14.28 -1.85 -4.94
C GLU A 38 13.22 -1.22 -4.01
N GLU A 39 13.22 0.10 -3.87
CA GLU A 39 12.23 0.82 -3.04
C GLU A 39 10.82 0.75 -3.64
N ALA A 40 10.70 0.81 -4.97
CA ALA A 40 9.44 0.63 -5.67
C ALA A 40 8.88 -0.80 -5.49
N GLU A 41 9.73 -1.83 -5.61
CA GLU A 41 9.35 -3.22 -5.38
C GLU A 41 8.88 -3.43 -3.94
N ALA A 42 9.61 -2.88 -2.97
CA ALA A 42 9.29 -3.02 -1.56
C ALA A 42 7.97 -2.29 -1.21
N LEU A 43 7.71 -1.12 -1.81
CA LEU A 43 6.47 -0.38 -1.65
C LEU A 43 5.26 -1.12 -2.25
N ILE A 44 5.39 -1.67 -3.47
CA ILE A 44 4.32 -2.49 -4.08
C ILE A 44 4.06 -3.73 -3.22
N THR A 45 5.12 -4.38 -2.74
CA THR A 45 5.01 -5.55 -1.87
C THR A 45 4.23 -5.21 -0.59
N LEU A 46 4.55 -4.09 0.07
CA LEU A 46 3.80 -3.62 1.24
C LEU A 46 2.33 -3.39 0.91
N ALA A 47 2.03 -2.67 -0.18
CA ALA A 47 0.67 -2.40 -0.63
C ALA A 47 -0.13 -3.70 -0.85
N VAL A 48 0.47 -4.71 -1.49
CA VAL A 48 -0.14 -6.02 -1.72
C VAL A 48 -0.40 -6.76 -0.41
N ILE A 49 0.55 -6.70 0.54
CA ILE A 49 0.39 -7.30 1.88
C ILE A 49 -0.79 -6.64 2.61
N GLU A 50 -0.86 -5.32 2.63
CA GLU A 50 -1.93 -4.59 3.33
C GLU A 50 -3.30 -4.87 2.70
N LYS A 51 -3.39 -4.95 1.36
CA LYS A 51 -4.61 -5.41 0.67
C LYS A 51 -5.01 -6.82 1.09
N LYS A 52 -4.05 -7.76 1.18
CA LYS A 52 -4.32 -9.14 1.62
C LYS A 52 -4.75 -9.20 3.09
N LYS A 53 -4.16 -8.40 3.98
CA LYS A 53 -4.61 -8.26 5.37
C LYS A 53 -6.04 -7.73 5.44
N ALA A 54 -6.38 -6.71 4.66
CA ALA A 54 -7.72 -6.17 4.59
C ALA A 54 -8.73 -7.22 4.10
N TRP A 55 -8.35 -8.02 3.10
CA TRP A 55 -9.20 -9.12 2.60
C TRP A 55 -9.54 -10.13 3.71
N LEU A 56 -8.56 -10.52 4.51
CA LEU A 56 -8.77 -11.44 5.64
C LEU A 56 -9.58 -10.81 6.77
N LYS A 57 -9.42 -9.51 7.01
CA LYS A 57 -10.08 -8.78 8.11
C LYS A 57 -11.53 -8.44 7.76
N TYR A 58 -11.83 -8.21 6.49
CA TYR A 58 -13.12 -7.78 5.98
C TYR A 58 -13.61 -8.74 4.88
N PRO A 59 -13.89 -10.02 5.19
CA PRO A 59 -14.12 -11.06 4.19
C PRO A 59 -15.44 -10.93 3.41
N TYR A 60 -16.29 -9.97 3.78
CA TYR A 60 -17.62 -9.76 3.20
C TYR A 60 -17.75 -8.37 2.58
N TYR A 61 -16.63 -7.85 2.07
CA TYR A 61 -16.58 -6.53 1.44
C TYR A 61 -17.27 -6.52 0.06
N ASP A 62 -17.36 -7.68 -0.59
CA ASP A 62 -17.87 -7.85 -1.95
C ASP A 62 -19.40 -7.85 -1.96
N ASP A 63 -20.01 -6.94 -2.72
CA ASP A 63 -21.47 -6.76 -2.84
C ASP A 63 -22.16 -7.91 -3.58
N GLU A 64 -21.39 -8.73 -4.30
CA GLU A 64 -21.85 -10.00 -4.87
C GLU A 64 -21.84 -11.14 -3.83
N HIS A 65 -21.20 -10.98 -2.67
CA HIS A 65 -21.10 -12.03 -1.66
C HIS A 65 -22.45 -12.21 -0.90
N PRO A 66 -22.94 -13.44 -0.68
CA PRO A 66 -24.21 -13.69 0.02
C PRO A 66 -24.29 -13.13 1.46
N SER A 67 -23.13 -12.86 2.06
CA SER A 67 -22.99 -12.30 3.41
C SER A 67 -22.44 -10.87 3.41
N TYR A 68 -22.57 -10.16 2.29
CA TYR A 68 -22.10 -8.78 2.11
C TYR A 68 -22.40 -7.91 3.33
N ASN A 69 -21.40 -7.10 3.67
CA ASN A 69 -21.45 -6.14 4.76
C ASN A 69 -20.85 -4.82 4.29
N GLU A 70 -21.68 -3.78 4.20
CA GLU A 70 -21.30 -2.42 3.81
C GLU A 70 -20.14 -1.85 4.65
N VAL A 71 -20.05 -2.20 5.94
CA VAL A 71 -18.93 -1.78 6.80
C VAL A 71 -17.63 -2.50 6.41
N HIS A 72 -17.72 -3.74 5.94
CA HIS A 72 -16.55 -4.46 5.42
C HIS A 72 -16.09 -3.84 4.10
N GLU A 73 -17.02 -3.44 3.23
CA GLU A 73 -16.73 -2.72 1.99
C GLU A 73 -16.01 -1.41 2.27
N GLU A 74 -16.59 -0.54 3.10
CA GLU A 74 -16.00 0.76 3.45
C GLU A 74 -14.56 0.60 3.98
N LYS A 75 -14.34 -0.37 4.88
CA LYS A 75 -13.02 -0.61 5.47
C LYS A 75 -12.02 -1.25 4.51
N PHE A 76 -12.49 -2.09 3.59
CA PHE A 76 -11.64 -2.68 2.57
C PHE A 76 -11.24 -1.65 1.52
N ASP A 77 -12.20 -0.84 1.06
CA ASP A 77 -11.97 0.23 0.10
C ASP A 77 -11.03 1.30 0.63
N ASP A 78 -11.09 1.62 1.93
CA ASP A 78 -10.15 2.56 2.55
C ASP A 78 -8.69 2.09 2.40
N VAL A 79 -8.44 0.78 2.52
CA VAL A 79 -7.10 0.19 2.31
C VAL A 79 -6.76 0.09 0.82
N LYS A 80 -7.70 -0.36 0.00
CA LYS A 80 -7.51 -0.55 -1.45
C LYS A 80 -7.24 0.79 -2.14
N MET A 81 -8.11 1.78 -1.94
CA MET A 81 -7.98 3.13 -2.50
C MET A 81 -6.88 3.93 -1.78
N GLY A 82 -6.69 3.73 -0.48
CA GLY A 82 -5.76 4.53 0.32
C GLY A 82 -4.30 4.18 0.09
N ILE A 83 -3.95 2.89 0.10
CA ILE A 83 -2.55 2.43 0.02
C ILE A 83 -2.30 1.71 -1.28
N TYR A 84 -3.11 0.70 -1.61
CA TYR A 84 -2.80 -0.21 -2.71
C TYR A 84 -2.79 0.49 -4.08
N GLU A 85 -3.91 1.11 -4.46
CA GLU A 85 -4.02 1.77 -5.77
C GLU A 85 -3.10 2.97 -5.89
N LYS A 86 -2.93 3.76 -4.83
CA LYS A 86 -2.02 4.92 -4.85
C LYS A 86 -0.56 4.49 -4.97
N ALA A 87 -0.13 3.46 -4.22
CA ALA A 87 1.23 2.95 -4.32
C ALA A 87 1.54 2.47 -5.74
N ILE A 88 0.64 1.67 -6.33
CA ILE A 88 0.78 1.19 -7.71
C ILE A 88 0.82 2.37 -8.68
N TYR A 89 -0.14 3.29 -8.59
CA TYR A 89 -0.20 4.45 -9.48
C TYR A 89 1.08 5.28 -9.45
N TYR A 90 1.61 5.59 -8.25
CA TYR A 90 2.82 6.40 -8.14
C TYR A 90 4.06 5.66 -8.64
N VAL A 91 4.18 4.36 -8.36
CA VAL A 91 5.28 3.56 -8.88
C VAL A 91 5.20 3.46 -10.41
N GLU A 92 4.04 3.13 -10.98
CA GLU A 92 3.87 3.07 -12.44
C GLU A 92 4.03 4.43 -13.14
N SER A 93 3.80 5.54 -12.43
CA SER A 93 4.05 6.88 -12.98
C SER A 93 5.54 7.24 -13.06
N ALA A 94 6.36 6.63 -12.19
CA ALA A 94 7.80 6.87 -12.11
C ALA A 94 8.64 5.85 -12.90
N PHE A 95 8.09 4.66 -13.15
CA PHE A 95 8.75 3.54 -13.82
C PHE A 95 8.01 3.12 -15.09
N LYS A 96 8.55 2.14 -15.82
CA LYS A 96 7.86 1.61 -16.99
C LYS A 96 6.61 0.86 -16.53
N LYS A 97 5.45 1.18 -17.10
CA LYS A 97 4.21 0.43 -16.86
C LYS A 97 4.44 -1.07 -17.09
N GLY A 98 3.98 -1.90 -16.16
CA GLY A 98 4.15 -3.35 -16.17
C GLY A 98 5.52 -3.87 -15.69
N GLU A 99 6.43 -2.99 -15.28
CA GLU A 99 7.75 -3.40 -14.76
C GLU A 99 7.66 -4.21 -13.46
N PHE A 100 6.57 -4.03 -12.69
CA PHE A 100 6.37 -4.65 -11.38
C PHE A 100 5.15 -5.59 -11.31
N ASP A 101 4.58 -5.99 -12.45
CA ASP A 101 3.39 -6.87 -12.51
C ASP A 101 3.62 -8.23 -11.81
N HIS A 102 4.89 -8.65 -11.69
CA HIS A 102 5.27 -9.87 -10.99
C HIS A 102 5.04 -9.83 -9.47
N LEU A 103 4.68 -8.67 -8.91
CA LEU A 103 4.41 -8.47 -7.48
C LEU A 103 2.91 -8.34 -7.15
N LEU A 104 2.03 -8.19 -8.14
CA LEU A 104 0.59 -7.96 -7.99
C LEU A 104 -0.19 -9.27 -7.87
#